data_AF-H0G305-F1
#
_entry.id   AF-H0G305-F1
#
_cell.length_a   1.000
_cell.length_b   1.000
_cell.length_c   1.000
_cell.angle_alpha   90.00
_cell.angle_beta   90.00
_cell.angle_gamma   90.00
#
_symmetry.space_group_name_H-M   'P 1'
#
loop_
_entity.id
_entity.type
_entity.pdbx_description
1 polymer ?
#
loop_
_entity_poly.entity_id
_entity_poly.type
_entity_poly.pdbx_seq_one_letter_code
_entity_poly.pdbx_strand_id
1 'polypeptide(L)'
;MTFGSILLFSLAISASFLSAGDARADFRVCNGTQTLVGVAIGYRAKEGWVTEGWWQVPATTCATLIEGELQSRYYYLYAEDAAKGGRWTGDVNMCVAENEFKIVGVQDCFARGFQRMGFKEYDTGRQGSWMVQLSDTPGTQESQN
;
A
#
# COMPACT_ATOMS: atom_id res chain seq x y z
N MET A 1 20.00 46.77 -55.17
CA MET A 1 20.84 45.90 -54.31
C MET A 1 21.28 46.79 -53.16
N THR A 2 20.75 46.69 -51.94
CA THR A 2 20.88 45.57 -50.99
C THR A 2 19.75 45.61 -49.94
N PHE A 3 19.15 44.44 -49.66
CA PHE A 3 18.19 44.20 -48.59
C PHE A 3 18.91 43.78 -47.29
N GLY A 4 18.36 44.08 -46.11
CA GLY A 4 18.73 43.34 -44.90
C GLY A 4 18.43 44.02 -43.56
N SER A 5 17.17 44.27 -43.22
CA SER A 5 16.76 44.47 -41.82
C SER A 5 16.64 43.11 -41.14
N ILE A 6 17.60 42.77 -40.27
CA ILE A 6 17.53 41.57 -39.42
C ILE A 6 16.82 41.97 -38.12
N LEU A 7 15.53 41.64 -38.03
CA LEU A 7 14.76 41.71 -36.78
C LEU A 7 15.10 40.48 -35.92
N LEU A 8 15.86 40.68 -34.85
CA LEU A 8 16.15 39.66 -33.83
C LEU A 8 14.91 39.46 -32.95
N PHE A 9 14.06 38.50 -33.29
CA PHE A 9 13.00 38.01 -32.42
C PHE A 9 13.63 37.24 -31.24
N SER A 10 13.69 37.87 -30.08
CA SER A 10 14.12 37.23 -28.83
C SER A 10 13.00 36.32 -28.32
N LEU A 11 13.09 35.02 -28.62
CA LEU A 11 12.18 34.01 -28.10
C LEU A 11 12.55 33.72 -26.63
N ALA A 12 11.91 34.41 -25.70
CA ALA A 12 12.02 34.11 -24.27
C ALA A 12 11.28 32.80 -23.98
N ILE A 13 12.02 31.68 -23.94
CA ILE A 13 11.50 30.39 -23.52
C ILE A 13 11.41 30.41 -21.98
N SER A 14 10.25 30.80 -21.46
CA SER A 14 9.92 30.64 -20.04
C SER A 14 9.79 29.15 -19.73
N ALA A 15 10.84 28.55 -19.19
CA ALA A 15 10.83 27.18 -18.71
C ALA A 15 9.99 27.10 -17.41
N SER A 16 8.76 26.61 -17.53
CA SER A 16 7.93 26.24 -16.40
C SER A 16 8.60 25.10 -15.63
N PHE A 17 9.14 25.39 -14.44
CA PHE A 17 9.60 24.39 -13.51
C PHE A 17 8.41 23.56 -13.00
N LEU A 18 8.19 22.41 -13.63
CA LEU A 18 7.32 21.38 -13.09
C LEU A 18 8.05 20.75 -11.90
N SER A 19 7.59 21.04 -10.68
CA SER A 19 8.04 20.33 -9.49
C SER A 19 7.58 18.88 -9.58
N ALA A 20 8.48 17.99 -9.94
CA ALA A 20 8.27 16.56 -9.77
C ALA A 20 8.21 16.30 -8.25
N GLY A 21 7.06 15.87 -7.74
CA GLY A 21 6.96 15.39 -6.37
C GLY A 21 7.88 14.18 -6.18
N ASP A 22 8.49 14.06 -5.01
CA ASP A 22 9.34 12.91 -4.67
C ASP A 22 8.58 11.61 -4.97
N ALA A 23 9.13 10.78 -5.86
CA ALA A 23 8.65 9.43 -6.08
C ALA A 23 9.01 8.60 -4.84
N ARG A 24 8.09 8.54 -3.87
CA ARG A 24 8.26 7.75 -2.66
C ARG A 24 7.99 6.28 -2.97
N ALA A 25 8.94 5.44 -2.57
CA ALA A 25 8.93 4.03 -2.87
C ALA A 25 8.11 3.25 -1.82
N ASP A 26 6.81 3.52 -1.68
CA ASP A 26 6.03 3.09 -0.52
C ASP A 26 5.14 1.85 -0.79
N PHE A 27 4.69 1.16 0.27
CA PHE A 27 3.54 0.23 0.20
C PHE A 27 2.25 0.98 0.53
N ARG A 28 1.33 1.06 -0.42
CA ARG A 28 0.08 1.82 -0.30
C ARG A 28 -1.14 0.92 -0.45
N VAL A 29 -2.19 1.24 0.30
CA VAL A 29 -3.51 0.61 0.15
C VAL A 29 -4.53 1.69 -0.12
N CYS A 30 -5.25 1.54 -1.23
CA CYS A 30 -6.32 2.43 -1.64
C CYS A 30 -7.67 1.77 -1.38
N ASN A 31 -8.47 2.37 -0.53
CA ASN A 31 -9.82 1.96 -0.24
C ASN A 31 -10.77 2.54 -1.30
N GLY A 32 -11.23 1.71 -2.23
CA GLY A 32 -12.23 2.07 -3.24
C GLY A 32 -13.67 1.79 -2.82
N THR A 33 -13.93 1.41 -1.57
CA THR A 33 -15.30 1.24 -1.05
C THR A 33 -15.87 2.57 -0.56
N GLN A 34 -17.14 2.55 -0.21
CA GLN A 34 -17.87 3.68 0.39
C GLN A 34 -17.85 3.67 1.93
N THR A 35 -17.04 2.80 2.55
CA THR A 35 -16.99 2.54 3.99
C THR A 35 -15.56 2.64 4.51
N LEU A 36 -15.40 2.79 5.82
CA LEU A 36 -14.08 2.70 6.44
C LEU A 36 -13.61 1.23 6.41
N VAL A 37 -12.35 1.03 6.03
CA VAL A 37 -11.71 -0.28 6.00
C VAL A 37 -10.56 -0.30 7.00
N GLY A 38 -10.56 -1.28 7.88
CA GLY A 38 -9.43 -1.62 8.74
C GLY A 38 -8.45 -2.50 7.97
N VAL A 39 -7.16 -2.17 8.02
CA VAL A 39 -6.11 -2.91 7.31
C VAL A 39 -5.01 -3.33 8.28
N ALA A 40 -4.47 -4.53 8.07
CA ALA A 40 -3.27 -5.04 8.70
C ALA A 40 -2.32 -5.59 7.62
N ILE A 41 -1.02 -5.48 7.86
CA ILE A 41 0.03 -5.96 6.95
C ILE A 41 0.99 -6.89 7.68
N GLY A 42 1.42 -7.93 6.99
CA GLY A 42 2.46 -8.85 7.41
C GLY A 42 3.61 -8.85 6.42
N TYR A 43 4.83 -8.98 6.91
CA TYR A 43 6.02 -9.04 6.07
C TYR A 43 7.19 -9.71 6.81
N ARG A 44 8.25 -10.02 6.05
CA ARG A 44 9.47 -10.62 6.61
C ARG A 44 10.51 -9.52 6.90
N ALA A 45 10.81 -9.33 8.18
CA ALA A 45 11.85 -8.43 8.66
C ALA A 45 13.11 -9.21 9.09
N LYS A 46 14.15 -8.48 9.52
CA LYS A 46 15.40 -9.07 10.03
C LYS A 46 15.18 -9.96 11.26
N GLU A 47 14.24 -9.58 12.11
CA GLU A 47 13.85 -10.29 13.34
C GLU A 47 12.85 -11.44 13.11
N GLY A 48 12.43 -11.66 11.85
CA GLY A 48 11.50 -12.71 11.48
C GLY A 48 10.22 -12.16 10.87
N TRP A 49 9.12 -12.90 11.02
CA TRP A 49 7.81 -12.44 10.58
C TRP A 49 7.33 -11.31 11.48
N VAL A 50 6.82 -10.23 10.87
CA VAL A 50 6.23 -9.10 11.58
C VAL A 50 4.84 -8.85 11.03
N THR A 51 3.87 -8.62 11.90
CA THR A 51 2.54 -8.10 11.53
C THR A 51 2.27 -6.78 12.24
N GLU A 52 1.65 -5.87 11.51
CA GLU A 52 1.30 -4.53 11.95
C GLU A 52 -0.14 -4.21 11.55
N GLY A 53 -0.79 -3.32 12.29
CA GLY A 53 -2.18 -2.89 12.10
C GLY A 53 -2.64 -2.10 13.33
N TRP A 54 -3.87 -1.62 13.44
CA TRP A 54 -4.87 -1.47 12.40
C TRP A 54 -4.74 -0.09 11.77
N TRP A 55 -4.50 -0.03 10.47
CA TRP A 55 -4.70 1.20 9.73
C TRP A 55 -6.17 1.41 9.46
N GLN A 56 -6.65 2.61 9.73
CA GLN A 56 -7.98 3.04 9.32
C GLN A 56 -7.86 3.75 7.99
N VAL A 57 -8.43 3.17 6.94
CA VAL A 57 -8.44 3.75 5.60
C VAL A 57 -9.86 4.22 5.28
N PRO A 58 -10.13 5.54 5.34
CA PRO A 58 -11.44 6.08 4.99
C PRO A 58 -11.88 5.71 3.58
N ALA A 59 -13.19 5.75 3.34
CA ALA A 59 -13.79 5.55 2.03
C ALA A 59 -13.10 6.41 0.97
N THR A 60 -12.87 5.84 -0.21
CA THR A 60 -12.27 6.50 -1.39
C THR A 60 -10.90 7.17 -1.16
N THR A 61 -10.15 6.77 -0.14
CA THR A 61 -8.80 7.30 0.16
C THR A 61 -7.71 6.23 0.10
N CYS A 62 -6.44 6.64 0.11
CA CYS A 62 -5.31 5.72 0.22
C CYS A 62 -4.49 6.02 1.47
N ALA A 63 -3.97 4.97 2.11
CA ALA A 63 -3.01 5.04 3.20
C ALA A 63 -1.66 4.43 2.77
N THR A 64 -0.57 4.99 3.29
CA THR A 64 0.76 4.38 3.22
C THR A 64 0.95 3.52 4.46
N LEU A 65 1.24 2.22 4.25
CA LEU A 65 1.40 1.23 5.32
C LEU A 65 2.87 0.99 5.62
N ILE A 66 3.73 1.07 4.60
CA ILE A 66 5.18 1.01 4.74
C ILE A 66 5.77 2.21 4.00
N GLU A 67 6.52 3.01 4.74
CA GLU A 67 7.23 4.16 4.19
C GLU A 67 8.61 3.75 3.66
N GLY A 68 8.95 4.22 2.47
CA GLY A 68 10.23 3.95 1.83
C GLY A 68 10.34 2.54 1.24
N GLU A 69 11.46 2.33 0.54
CA GLU A 69 11.64 1.22 -0.39
C GLU A 69 11.33 -0.15 0.21
N LEU A 70 10.53 -0.93 -0.51
CA LEU A 70 10.13 -2.27 -0.11
C LEU A 70 11.35 -3.22 -0.02
N GLN A 71 11.60 -3.71 1.18
CA GLN A 71 12.73 -4.60 1.47
C GLN A 71 12.40 -6.09 1.23
N SER A 72 11.12 -6.43 1.11
CA SER A 72 10.63 -7.78 0.84
C SER A 72 9.98 -7.88 -0.54
N ARG A 73 9.98 -9.08 -1.14
CA ARG A 73 9.20 -9.38 -2.35
C ARG A 73 7.74 -9.66 -2.05
N TYR A 74 7.47 -10.35 -0.94
CA TYR A 74 6.12 -10.78 -0.57
C TYR A 74 5.63 -9.98 0.63
N TYR A 75 4.43 -9.43 0.50
CA TYR A 75 3.70 -8.78 1.58
C TYR A 75 2.34 -9.45 1.74
N TYR A 76 1.83 -9.41 2.95
CA TYR A 76 0.61 -10.12 3.33
C TYR A 76 -0.37 -9.08 3.83
N LEU A 77 -1.57 -9.03 3.28
CA LEU A 77 -2.57 -8.04 3.68
C LEU A 77 -3.81 -8.72 4.23
N TYR A 78 -4.30 -8.22 5.35
CA TYR A 78 -5.65 -8.48 5.83
C TYR A 78 -6.40 -7.17 5.84
N ALA A 79 -7.63 -7.16 5.32
CA ALA A 79 -8.49 -5.98 5.43
C ALA A 79 -9.93 -6.37 5.76
N GLU A 80 -10.63 -5.51 6.48
CA GLU A 80 -12.04 -5.69 6.81
C GLU A 80 -12.84 -4.38 6.74
N ASP A 81 -14.03 -4.48 6.18
CA ASP A 81 -15.01 -3.40 6.14
C ASP A 81 -15.71 -3.28 7.50
N ALA A 82 -15.59 -2.09 8.11
CA ALA A 82 -16.11 -1.83 9.45
C ALA A 82 -17.65 -1.83 9.55
N ALA A 83 -18.37 -1.68 8.43
CA ALA A 83 -19.83 -1.55 8.40
C ALA A 83 -20.53 -2.77 7.78
N LYS A 84 -20.01 -3.29 6.67
CA LYS A 84 -20.65 -4.36 5.88
C LYS A 84 -20.09 -5.76 6.21
N GLY A 85 -18.98 -5.85 6.93
CA GLY A 85 -18.33 -7.11 7.27
C GLY A 85 -17.66 -7.84 6.09
N GLY A 86 -17.45 -7.14 4.96
CA GLY A 86 -16.63 -7.64 3.86
C GLY A 86 -15.17 -7.79 4.29
N ARG A 87 -14.50 -8.86 3.86
CA ARG A 87 -13.11 -9.14 4.25
C ARG A 87 -12.26 -9.49 3.04
N TRP A 88 -11.06 -8.92 2.98
CA TRP A 88 -10.01 -9.31 2.06
C TRP A 88 -9.03 -10.17 2.86
N THR A 89 -9.24 -11.48 2.76
CA THR A 89 -8.51 -12.51 3.50
C THR A 89 -7.83 -13.45 2.50
N GLY A 90 -6.79 -14.14 2.96
CA GLY A 90 -6.17 -15.24 2.23
C GLY A 90 -5.80 -16.40 3.16
N ASP A 91 -4.95 -17.30 2.68
CA ASP A 91 -4.66 -18.56 3.37
C ASP A 91 -3.50 -18.47 4.38
N VAL A 92 -2.80 -17.32 4.43
CA VAL A 92 -1.59 -17.17 5.24
C VAL A 92 -1.94 -16.69 6.63
N ASN A 93 -1.94 -17.62 7.60
CA ASN A 93 -2.31 -17.31 8.97
C ASN A 93 -1.23 -16.50 9.69
N MET A 94 -1.61 -15.35 10.23
CA MET A 94 -0.74 -14.51 11.06
C MET A 94 -1.47 -13.96 12.29
N CYS A 95 -0.72 -13.41 13.24
CA CYS A 95 -1.28 -12.87 14.48
C CYS A 95 -1.73 -11.41 14.31
N VAL A 96 -2.87 -11.06 14.91
CA VAL A 96 -3.37 -9.69 15.04
C VAL A 96 -3.86 -9.42 16.46
N ALA A 97 -3.84 -8.16 16.89
CA ALA A 97 -4.44 -7.72 18.14
C ALA A 97 -5.70 -6.89 17.88
N GLU A 98 -6.48 -6.63 18.95
CA GLU A 98 -7.72 -5.85 18.85
C GLU A 98 -7.49 -4.36 18.57
N ASN A 99 -6.45 -3.77 19.17
CA ASN A 99 -6.06 -2.37 18.99
C ASN A 99 -4.86 -2.25 18.06
N GLU A 100 -4.38 -1.04 17.78
CA GLU A 100 -3.12 -0.81 17.06
C GLU A 100 -1.96 -1.62 17.66
N PHE A 101 -1.18 -2.27 16.80
CA PHE A 101 -0.26 -3.33 17.15
C PHE A 101 0.90 -3.44 16.17
N LYS A 102 2.00 -3.99 16.72
CA LYS A 102 3.13 -4.55 16.00
C LYS A 102 3.56 -5.81 16.71
N ILE A 103 3.46 -6.95 16.03
CA ILE A 103 3.71 -8.27 16.59
C ILE A 103 4.84 -8.93 15.81
N VAL A 104 5.87 -9.38 16.53
CA VAL A 104 6.93 -10.23 15.97
C VAL A 104 6.55 -11.69 16.18
N GLY A 105 6.66 -12.49 15.12
CA GLY A 105 6.38 -13.92 15.10
C GLY A 105 4.90 -14.27 14.92
N VAL A 106 4.65 -15.28 14.10
CA VAL A 106 3.30 -15.77 13.73
C VAL A 106 2.88 -17.04 14.47
N GLN A 107 3.71 -17.53 15.39
CA GLN A 107 3.43 -18.73 16.17
C GLN A 107 2.64 -18.41 17.44
N ASP A 108 1.84 -19.38 17.88
CA ASP A 108 1.13 -19.38 19.17
C ASP A 108 0.27 -18.14 19.44
N CYS A 109 -0.36 -17.55 18.39
CA CYS A 109 -1.11 -16.29 18.51
C CYS A 109 -2.07 -16.30 19.72
N PHE A 110 -2.91 -17.34 19.83
CA PHE A 110 -3.89 -17.45 20.92
C PHE A 110 -3.25 -17.55 22.31
N ALA A 111 -2.18 -18.34 22.46
CA ALA A 111 -1.49 -18.48 23.74
C ALA A 111 -0.78 -17.18 24.17
N ARG A 112 -0.47 -16.31 23.20
CA ARG A 112 0.10 -14.98 23.41
C ARG A 112 -0.95 -13.88 23.57
N GLY A 113 -2.24 -14.23 23.55
CA GLY A 113 -3.36 -13.28 23.69
C GLY A 113 -3.76 -12.57 22.39
N PHE A 114 -3.29 -13.04 21.24
CA PHE A 114 -3.63 -12.53 19.92
C PHE A 114 -4.66 -13.39 19.21
N GLN A 115 -5.29 -12.84 18.18
CA GLN A 115 -6.14 -13.58 17.27
C GLN A 115 -5.33 -14.06 16.06
N ARG A 116 -5.83 -15.12 15.40
CA ARG A 116 -5.24 -15.65 14.17
C ARG A 116 -6.15 -15.33 12.99
N MET A 117 -5.64 -14.56 12.04
CA MET A 117 -6.38 -14.14 10.83
C MET A 117 -5.62 -14.54 9.56
N GLY A 118 -6.37 -14.74 8.48
CA GLY A 118 -5.83 -15.16 7.18
C GLY A 118 -5.45 -13.98 6.29
N PHE A 119 -4.18 -13.79 6.02
CA PHE A 119 -3.69 -12.71 5.16
C PHE A 119 -3.60 -13.18 3.71
N LYS A 120 -3.91 -12.29 2.78
CA LYS A 120 -3.71 -12.49 1.34
C LYS A 120 -2.30 -12.09 0.97
N GLU A 121 -1.58 -12.97 0.28
CA GLU A 121 -0.24 -12.70 -0.23
C GLU A 121 -0.29 -11.81 -1.49
N TYR A 122 0.63 -10.85 -1.55
CA TYR A 122 0.91 -9.97 -2.67
C TYR A 122 2.39 -10.11 -3.05
N ASP A 123 2.66 -10.60 -4.27
CA ASP A 123 4.00 -10.63 -4.86
C ASP A 123 4.27 -9.28 -5.53
N THR A 124 5.17 -8.51 -4.96
CA THR A 124 5.57 -7.19 -5.47
C THR A 124 6.63 -7.28 -6.57
N GLY A 125 7.12 -8.48 -6.92
CA GLY A 125 8.15 -8.66 -7.94
C GLY A 125 9.49 -7.99 -7.61
N ARG A 126 9.73 -7.64 -6.34
CA ARG A 126 10.86 -6.79 -5.88
C ARG A 126 10.79 -5.34 -6.38
N GLN A 127 9.59 -4.84 -6.69
CA GLN A 127 9.39 -3.43 -6.96
C GLN A 127 9.62 -2.62 -5.68
N GLY A 128 10.25 -1.45 -5.83
CA GLY A 128 10.51 -0.55 -4.71
C GLY A 128 9.25 0.06 -4.10
N SER A 129 8.12 0.09 -4.83
CA SER A 129 6.81 0.52 -4.35
C SER A 129 5.71 -0.42 -4.83
N TRP A 130 4.59 -0.45 -4.10
CA TRP A 130 3.43 -1.24 -4.46
C TRP A 130 2.14 -0.58 -4.01
N MET A 131 1.06 -0.78 -4.76
CA MET A 131 -0.26 -0.27 -4.41
C MET A 131 -1.30 -1.36 -4.55
N VAL A 132 -2.09 -1.57 -3.50
CA VAL A 132 -3.24 -2.48 -3.48
C VAL A 132 -4.52 -1.66 -3.52
N GLN A 133 -5.41 -1.96 -4.47
CA GLN A 133 -6.74 -1.38 -4.52
C GLN A 133 -7.76 -2.32 -3.87
N LEU A 134 -8.48 -1.86 -2.86
CA LEU A 134 -9.63 -2.55 -2.27
C LEU A 134 -10.91 -2.08 -2.96
N SER A 135 -11.85 -2.99 -3.23
CA SER A 135 -13.11 -2.70 -3.91
C SER A 135 -14.27 -3.52 -3.31
N ASP A 136 -15.50 -3.02 -3.46
CA ASP A 136 -16.74 -3.56 -2.85
C ASP A 136 -17.06 -5.03 -3.23
N THR A 137 -16.29 -5.65 -4.13
CA THR A 137 -16.37 -7.09 -4.42
C THR A 137 -15.17 -7.79 -3.76
N PRO A 138 -15.30 -8.33 -2.54
CA PRO A 138 -14.25 -9.13 -1.93
C PRO A 138 -14.18 -10.47 -2.66
N GLY A 139 -13.23 -10.58 -3.59
CA GLY A 139 -12.92 -11.82 -4.30
C GLY A 139 -13.07 -11.71 -5.82
N THR A 140 -12.03 -11.15 -6.46
CA THR A 140 -11.26 -11.72 -7.58
C THR A 140 -10.36 -10.59 -8.08
N GLN A 141 -9.34 -10.22 -7.29
CA GLN A 141 -8.21 -9.51 -7.89
C GLN A 141 -7.26 -10.58 -8.40
N GLU A 142 -7.58 -10.96 -9.63
CA GLU A 142 -6.73 -11.59 -10.61
C GLU A 142 -5.34 -10.96 -10.54
N SER A 143 -4.34 -11.83 -10.44
CA SER A 143 -2.92 -11.50 -10.55
C SER A 143 -2.67 -10.78 -11.88
N GLN A 144 -2.77 -9.45 -11.91
CA GLN A 144 -2.17 -8.66 -12.99
C GLN A 144 -0.73 -8.36 -12.61
N ASN A 145 0.16 -9.31 -12.92
CA ASN A 145 1.23 -9.17 -13.91
C ASN A 145 2.25 -10.29 -13.76
#